data_AF-A0A1X0ZTM4-F1
#
_entry.id   AF-A0A1X0ZTM4-F1
#
_cell.length_a   1.000
_cell.length_b   1.000
_cell.length_c   1.000
_cell.angle_alpha   90.00
_cell.angle_beta   90.00
_cell.angle_gamma   90.00
#
_symmetry.space_group_name_H-M   'P 1'
#
loop_
_entity.id
_entity.type
_entity.pdbx_description
1 polymer ?
#
loop_
_entity_poly.entity_id
_entity_poly.type
_entity_poly.pdbx_seq_one_letter_code
_entity_poly.pdbx_strand_id
1 'polypeptide(L)'
;MYRPCTFGIEEEYLLVDLVSGRVLATPSLGVARRCREIMGPYFAEEMFRSQIEVASPVFGNLHEARQFLAGSRQRLGEALAQEGVGLYCAASHPSAQWLRQRARTTPHYRQVFDDYQHVARRSLLSGLHVHVGVPPGCDRIQLINQVLYWLPLFLLLSTSSPFWGGHCTGYMSYRRVICAEWPHMELPEALADWGAYERYRALLERTGALAKEGDFWWAIRPSRRFPTVELRICDACPRLEDVLCIAGLFRHLVESCLAQRHAPDPITREMRWITQENYWRAKRHGRHGQYIGVHEQAPVTAEGWLAQLQGRYPATTVDAERAFIQAQRILREGTSADHQLDCLAQARGAGLDARQALRAVIEQVLAQGRGSEPLPVLAQGQA
;
A
#
# COMPACT_ATOMS: atom_id res chain seq x y z
N MET A 1 26.94 14.07 -11.94
CA MET A 1 25.73 13.35 -12.40
C MET A 1 25.02 12.78 -11.19
N TYR A 2 23.77 13.16 -10.95
CA TYR A 2 22.94 12.54 -9.91
C TYR A 2 22.57 11.14 -10.38
N ARG A 3 22.91 10.10 -9.61
CA ARG A 3 22.47 8.73 -9.91
C ARG A 3 21.04 8.58 -9.39
N PRO A 4 20.10 8.06 -10.20
CA PRO A 4 18.75 7.75 -9.73
C PRO A 4 18.80 6.85 -8.49
N CYS A 5 17.88 7.06 -7.57
CA CYS A 5 17.70 6.23 -6.39
C CYS A 5 17.26 4.83 -6.82
N THR A 6 17.75 3.79 -6.15
CA THR A 6 17.20 2.44 -6.29
C THR A 6 15.94 2.29 -5.44
N PHE A 7 15.08 1.32 -5.74
CA PHE A 7 13.86 1.08 -4.96
C PHE A 7 13.52 -0.41 -4.87
N GLY A 8 12.66 -0.77 -3.92
CA GLY A 8 12.14 -2.13 -3.72
C GLY A 8 10.65 -2.07 -3.35
N ILE A 9 9.92 -3.16 -3.60
CA ILE A 9 8.47 -3.25 -3.42
C ILE A 9 8.15 -4.50 -2.62
N GLU A 10 7.27 -4.38 -1.62
CA GLU A 10 6.70 -5.50 -0.88
C GLU A 10 5.19 -5.55 -1.14
N GLU A 11 4.69 -6.70 -1.61
CA GLU A 11 3.26 -6.94 -1.84
C GLU A 11 2.74 -8.02 -0.91
N GLU A 12 1.68 -7.70 -0.17
CA GLU A 12 1.00 -8.65 0.71
C GLU A 12 -0.26 -9.23 0.05
N TYR A 13 -0.46 -10.54 0.20
CA TYR A 13 -1.57 -11.27 -0.43
C TYR A 13 -2.32 -12.12 0.59
N LEU A 14 -3.65 -12.11 0.49
CA LEU A 14 -4.49 -13.10 1.17
C LEU A 14 -4.65 -14.34 0.28
N LEU A 15 -4.60 -15.51 0.91
CA LEU A 15 -4.82 -16.82 0.29
C LEU A 15 -6.31 -17.16 0.39
N VAL A 16 -6.95 -17.34 -0.76
CA VAL A 16 -8.38 -17.66 -0.85
C VAL A 16 -8.62 -18.99 -1.54
N ASP A 17 -9.70 -19.66 -1.18
CA ASP A 17 -10.21 -20.82 -1.92
C ASP A 17 -10.83 -20.33 -3.24
N LEU A 18 -10.41 -20.87 -4.39
CA LEU A 18 -10.88 -20.40 -5.70
C LEU A 18 -12.37 -20.69 -5.94
N VAL A 19 -12.86 -21.80 -5.38
CA VAL A 19 -14.26 -22.23 -5.56
C VAL A 19 -15.21 -21.34 -4.76
N SER A 20 -14.96 -21.18 -3.46
CA SER A 20 -15.84 -20.44 -2.55
C SER A 20 -15.48 -18.97 -2.40
N GLY A 21 -14.22 -18.59 -2.63
CA GLY A 21 -13.71 -17.23 -2.49
C GLY A 21 -13.47 -16.84 -1.04
N ARG A 22 -13.43 -17.82 -0.15
CA ARG A 22 -13.21 -17.55 1.28
C ARG A 22 -11.72 -17.52 1.55
N VAL A 23 -11.31 -16.58 2.39
CA VAL A 23 -9.95 -16.57 2.95
C VAL A 23 -9.72 -17.86 3.74
N LEU A 24 -8.65 -18.57 3.39
CA LEU A 24 -8.30 -19.88 3.94
C LEU A 24 -7.75 -19.71 5.36
N ALA A 25 -8.55 -19.97 6.40
CA ALA A 25 -8.09 -19.84 7.79
C ALA A 25 -6.87 -20.72 8.13
N THR A 26 -6.75 -21.87 7.47
CA THR A 26 -5.66 -22.84 7.62
C THR A 26 -5.27 -23.38 6.25
N PRO A 27 -4.48 -22.64 5.45
CA PRO A 27 -3.94 -23.17 4.20
C PRO A 27 -3.08 -24.41 4.50
N SER A 28 -2.96 -25.31 3.53
CA SER A 28 -2.11 -26.49 3.68
C SER A 28 -0.65 -26.06 3.88
N LEU A 29 0.15 -26.90 4.55
CA LEU A 29 1.61 -26.67 4.64
C LEU A 29 2.28 -26.73 3.25
N GLY A 30 1.64 -27.38 2.27
CA GLY A 30 2.07 -27.43 0.88
C GLY A 30 2.08 -26.06 0.22
N VAL A 31 1.06 -25.24 0.47
CA VAL A 31 0.94 -23.87 -0.09
C VAL A 31 2.15 -23.01 0.27
N ALA A 32 2.48 -22.91 1.58
CA ALA A 32 3.60 -22.08 2.02
C ALA A 32 4.95 -22.61 1.50
N ARG A 33 5.12 -23.92 1.43
CA ARG A 33 6.32 -24.56 0.87
C ARG A 33 6.46 -24.21 -0.62
N ARG A 34 5.38 -24.35 -1.39
CA ARG A 34 5.34 -24.03 -2.82
C ARG A 34 5.64 -22.56 -3.08
N CYS A 35 5.07 -21.63 -2.31
CA CYS A 35 5.42 -20.22 -2.41
C CYS A 35 6.92 -19.99 -2.19
N ARG A 36 7.52 -20.63 -1.17
CA ARG A 36 8.94 -20.55 -0.88
C ARG A 36 9.81 -21.15 -1.99
N GLU A 37 9.42 -22.28 -2.58
CA GLU A 37 10.11 -22.90 -3.71
C GLU A 37 10.12 -22.00 -4.95
N ILE A 38 9.01 -21.32 -5.23
CA ILE A 38 8.86 -20.46 -6.42
C ILE A 38 9.63 -19.14 -6.25
N MET A 39 9.52 -18.52 -5.08
CA MET A 39 10.01 -17.17 -4.85
C MET A 39 11.38 -17.14 -4.17
N GLY A 40 11.81 -18.25 -3.58
CA GLY A 40 13.09 -18.37 -2.90
C GLY A 40 13.29 -17.29 -1.84
N PRO A 41 14.32 -16.42 -1.98
CA PRO A 41 14.63 -15.38 -1.00
C PRO A 41 13.60 -14.24 -0.97
N TYR A 42 12.74 -14.13 -1.97
CA TYR A 42 11.74 -13.05 -2.09
C TYR A 42 10.41 -13.39 -1.42
N PHE A 43 10.28 -14.58 -0.82
CA PHE A 43 9.09 -14.98 -0.08
C PHE A 43 9.25 -14.75 1.41
N ALA A 44 8.29 -14.03 1.97
CA ALA A 44 8.12 -13.87 3.40
C ALA A 44 6.75 -14.40 3.86
N GLU A 45 6.74 -14.84 5.11
CA GLU A 45 5.55 -15.25 5.82
C GLU A 45 5.01 -14.07 6.61
N GLU A 46 3.70 -13.81 6.54
CA GLU A 46 3.07 -12.69 7.25
C GLU A 46 2.26 -13.13 8.48
N MET A 47 1.76 -12.20 9.29
CA MET A 47 1.12 -12.40 10.59
C MET A 47 0.06 -13.52 10.63
N PHE A 48 -0.71 -13.69 9.55
CA PHE A 48 -1.66 -14.78 9.41
C PHE A 48 -1.15 -15.91 8.52
N ARG A 49 -1.54 -17.14 8.83
CA ARG A 49 -1.25 -18.31 7.97
C ARG A 49 -1.84 -18.16 6.58
N SER A 50 -2.94 -17.43 6.48
CA SER A 50 -3.67 -17.10 5.26
C SER A 50 -3.04 -15.96 4.47
N GLN A 51 -1.87 -15.47 4.87
CA GLN A 51 -1.22 -14.33 4.25
C GLN A 51 0.23 -14.65 3.89
N ILE A 52 0.65 -14.12 2.76
CA ILE A 52 2.02 -14.20 2.26
C ILE A 52 2.48 -12.81 1.83
N GLU A 53 3.78 -12.60 1.84
CA GLU A 53 4.42 -11.39 1.33
C GLU A 53 5.45 -11.76 0.26
N VAL A 54 5.49 -10.95 -0.80
CA VAL A 54 6.56 -10.97 -1.80
C VAL A 54 7.38 -9.70 -1.66
N ALA A 55 8.61 -9.83 -1.17
CA ALA A 55 9.58 -8.75 -1.06
C ALA A 55 10.53 -8.79 -2.26
N SER A 56 10.52 -7.75 -3.09
CA SER A 56 11.25 -7.74 -4.35
C SER A 56 12.78 -7.63 -4.19
N PRO A 57 13.56 -7.92 -5.25
CA PRO A 57 14.91 -7.40 -5.38
C PRO A 57 14.92 -5.87 -5.39
N VAL A 58 16.13 -5.31 -5.36
CA VAL A 58 16.37 -3.87 -5.56
C VAL A 58 16.39 -3.55 -7.06
N PHE A 59 15.58 -2.59 -7.49
CA PHE A 59 15.42 -2.17 -8.87
C PHE A 59 16.08 -0.82 -9.16
N GLY A 60 16.53 -0.65 -10.40
CA GLY A 60 17.01 0.62 -10.96
C GLY A 60 15.95 1.38 -11.76
N ASN A 61 14.89 0.72 -12.24
CA ASN A 61 13.84 1.31 -13.07
C ASN A 61 12.51 0.53 -12.97
N LEU A 62 11.40 1.14 -13.40
CA LEU A 62 10.08 0.51 -13.37
C LEU A 62 9.93 -0.68 -14.32
N HIS A 63 10.78 -0.82 -15.35
CA HIS A 63 10.73 -1.96 -16.26
C HIS A 63 11.17 -3.25 -15.56
N GLU A 64 12.28 -3.21 -14.81
CA GLU A 64 12.74 -4.32 -13.98
C GLU A 64 11.68 -4.72 -12.94
N ALA A 65 11.10 -3.72 -12.25
CA ALA A 65 10.05 -3.96 -11.28
C ALA A 65 8.83 -4.64 -11.90
N ARG A 66 8.39 -4.16 -13.08
CA ARG A 66 7.29 -4.76 -13.84
C ARG A 66 7.56 -6.23 -14.17
N GLN A 67 8.73 -6.54 -14.73
CA GLN A 67 9.08 -7.90 -15.13
C GLN A 67 9.05 -8.84 -13.93
N PHE A 68 9.68 -8.43 -12.82
CA PHE A 68 9.71 -9.24 -11.61
C PHE A 68 8.32 -9.47 -11.02
N LEU A 69 7.52 -8.41 -10.83
CA LEU A 69 6.20 -8.52 -10.19
C LEU A 69 5.21 -9.29 -11.06
N ALA A 70 5.19 -9.04 -12.38
CA ALA A 70 4.36 -9.80 -13.31
C ALA A 70 4.72 -11.29 -13.29
N GLY A 71 6.02 -11.61 -13.39
CA GLY A 71 6.49 -13.01 -13.35
C GLY A 71 6.26 -13.67 -11.99
N SER A 72 6.30 -12.92 -10.89
CA SER A 72 6.02 -13.43 -9.55
C SER A 72 4.55 -13.75 -9.35
N ARG A 73 3.67 -12.80 -9.71
CA ARG A 73 2.21 -12.98 -9.67
C ARG A 73 1.75 -14.14 -10.56
N GLN A 74 2.30 -14.24 -11.77
CA GLN A 74 1.99 -15.34 -12.69
C GLN A 74 2.40 -16.70 -12.11
N ARG A 75 3.68 -16.89 -11.76
CA ARG A 75 4.20 -18.18 -11.28
C ARG A 75 3.50 -18.64 -10.00
N LEU A 76 3.30 -17.72 -9.05
CA LEU A 76 2.56 -18.04 -7.83
C LEU A 76 1.09 -18.36 -8.15
N GLY A 77 0.43 -17.56 -8.98
CA GLY A 77 -0.97 -17.76 -9.36
C GLY A 77 -1.22 -19.11 -10.04
N GLU A 78 -0.39 -19.48 -11.01
CA GLU A 78 -0.46 -20.78 -11.71
C GLU A 78 -0.24 -21.95 -10.74
N ALA A 79 0.81 -21.87 -9.92
CA ALA A 79 1.18 -22.97 -9.05
C ALA A 79 0.19 -23.17 -7.89
N LEU A 80 -0.38 -22.09 -7.35
CA LEU A 80 -1.39 -22.16 -6.29
C LEU A 80 -2.77 -22.57 -6.83
N ALA A 81 -3.10 -22.20 -8.07
CA ALA A 81 -4.35 -22.62 -8.69
C ALA A 81 -4.47 -24.15 -8.82
N GLN A 82 -3.35 -24.85 -9.00
CA GLN A 82 -3.30 -26.32 -8.98
C GLN A 82 -3.72 -26.93 -7.62
N GLU A 83 -3.61 -26.16 -6.53
CA GLU A 83 -4.06 -26.54 -5.19
C GLU A 83 -5.45 -25.95 -4.86
N GLY A 84 -6.14 -25.34 -5.83
CA GLY A 84 -7.42 -24.66 -5.62
C GLY A 84 -7.30 -23.33 -4.88
N VAL A 85 -6.09 -22.76 -4.78
CA VAL A 85 -5.81 -21.53 -4.03
C VAL A 85 -5.57 -20.34 -4.94
N GLY A 86 -6.17 -19.19 -4.59
CA GLY A 86 -6.01 -17.92 -5.28
C GLY A 86 -5.23 -16.91 -4.46
N LEU A 87 -4.53 -16.00 -5.16
CA LEU A 87 -3.91 -14.81 -4.60
C LEU A 87 -4.88 -13.64 -4.66
N TYR A 88 -5.32 -13.18 -3.49
CA TYR A 88 -6.19 -12.02 -3.36
C TYR A 88 -5.36 -10.81 -2.95
N CYS A 89 -5.24 -9.83 -3.86
CA CYS A 89 -4.39 -8.66 -3.71
C CYS A 89 -5.23 -7.39 -3.55
N ALA A 90 -5.85 -7.22 -2.38
CA ALA A 90 -6.49 -5.98 -1.97
C ALA A 90 -6.40 -5.85 -0.45
N ALA A 91 -6.52 -4.63 0.07
CA ALA A 91 -6.18 -4.34 1.45
C ALA A 91 -7.12 -4.96 2.49
N SER A 92 -8.36 -5.29 2.10
CA SER A 92 -9.25 -6.14 2.89
C SER A 92 -10.02 -7.08 1.97
N HIS A 93 -10.36 -8.25 2.50
CA HIS A 93 -11.25 -9.17 1.81
C HIS A 93 -12.72 -8.88 2.18
N PRO A 94 -13.65 -8.73 1.20
CA PRO A 94 -14.99 -8.20 1.45
C PRO A 94 -15.80 -8.90 2.53
N SER A 95 -15.68 -10.23 2.61
CA SER A 95 -16.46 -11.08 3.53
C SER A 95 -15.58 -11.93 4.46
N ALA A 96 -14.32 -11.53 4.68
CA ALA A 96 -13.41 -12.28 5.54
C ALA A 96 -13.95 -12.46 6.96
N GLN A 97 -13.95 -13.71 7.43
CA GLN A 97 -14.27 -14.05 8.82
C GLN A 97 -12.98 -13.94 9.66
N TRP A 98 -12.54 -12.71 9.95
CA TRP A 98 -11.26 -12.41 10.61
C TRP A 98 -11.08 -13.14 11.96
N LEU A 99 -12.15 -13.29 12.76
CA LEU A 99 -12.13 -14.06 14.01
C LEU A 99 -11.75 -15.54 13.86
N ARG A 100 -11.94 -16.11 12.66
CA ARG A 100 -11.61 -17.52 12.38
C ARG A 100 -10.19 -17.69 11.86
N GLN A 101 -9.50 -16.61 11.50
CA GLN A 101 -8.16 -16.66 10.94
C GLN A 101 -7.15 -17.09 12.01
N ARG A 102 -6.12 -17.82 11.58
CA ARG A 102 -5.10 -18.35 12.47
C ARG A 102 -3.82 -17.55 12.33
N ALA A 103 -3.35 -17.04 13.47
CA ALA A 103 -2.03 -16.47 13.61
C ALA A 103 -0.96 -17.49 13.19
N ARG A 104 0.16 -16.98 12.68
CA ARG A 104 1.38 -17.78 12.62
C ARG A 104 1.91 -18.05 14.02
N THR A 105 2.54 -19.20 14.16
CA THR A 105 3.05 -19.70 15.46
C THR A 105 4.55 -19.43 15.62
N THR A 106 5.15 -18.63 14.74
CA THR A 106 6.54 -18.19 14.92
C THR A 106 6.64 -17.34 16.19
N PRO A 107 7.80 -17.34 16.90
CA PRO A 107 7.95 -16.60 18.15
C PRO A 107 7.56 -15.13 18.03
N HIS A 108 8.00 -14.46 16.96
CA HIS A 108 7.69 -13.06 16.70
C HIS A 108 6.19 -12.78 16.63
N TYR A 109 5.44 -13.51 15.80
CA TYR A 109 4.01 -13.28 15.67
C TYR A 109 3.22 -13.72 16.91
N ARG A 110 3.62 -14.78 17.62
CA ARG A 110 2.99 -15.13 18.90
C ARG A 110 3.03 -13.96 19.87
N GLN A 111 4.20 -13.35 20.04
CA GLN A 111 4.37 -12.17 20.87
C GLN A 111 3.47 -11.01 20.41
N VAL A 112 3.40 -10.71 19.12
CA VAL A 112 2.51 -9.67 18.58
C VAL A 112 1.04 -9.94 18.94
N PHE A 113 0.55 -11.17 18.78
CA PHE A 113 -0.83 -11.49 19.15
C PHE A 113 -1.08 -11.46 20.66
N ASP A 114 -0.08 -11.80 21.47
CA ASP A 114 -0.16 -11.75 22.92
C ASP A 114 -0.12 -10.31 23.44
N ASP A 115 0.66 -9.43 22.83
CA ASP A 115 0.79 -8.03 23.24
C ASP A 115 -0.43 -7.19 22.81
N TYR A 116 -0.93 -7.39 21.59
CA TYR A 116 -1.97 -6.52 20.99
C TYR A 116 -3.37 -7.16 20.90
N GLN A 117 -3.50 -8.45 21.24
CA GLN A 117 -4.78 -9.12 21.44
C GLN A 117 -5.78 -8.91 20.27
N HIS A 118 -6.93 -8.29 20.52
CA HIS A 118 -7.98 -8.08 19.53
C HIS A 118 -7.53 -7.18 18.37
N VAL A 119 -6.63 -6.22 18.61
CA VAL A 119 -6.07 -5.35 17.56
C VAL A 119 -5.30 -6.19 16.54
N ALA A 120 -4.43 -7.10 17.01
CA ALA A 120 -3.76 -8.06 16.13
C ALA A 120 -4.73 -8.99 15.41
N ARG A 121 -5.71 -9.58 16.13
CA ARG A 121 -6.70 -10.51 15.55
C ARG A 121 -7.55 -9.90 14.44
N ARG A 122 -7.85 -8.60 14.53
CA ARG A 122 -8.68 -7.90 13.54
C ARG A 122 -7.88 -7.44 12.32
N SER A 123 -6.55 -7.50 12.36
CA SER A 123 -5.66 -6.91 11.35
C SER A 123 -5.36 -7.82 10.17
N LEU A 124 -6.37 -8.54 9.68
CA LEU A 124 -6.29 -9.32 8.45
C LEU A 124 -6.32 -8.37 7.24
N LEU A 125 -5.19 -7.73 6.97
CA LEU A 125 -5.05 -6.60 6.06
C LEU A 125 -3.82 -6.81 5.18
N SER A 126 -3.91 -6.41 3.91
CA SER A 126 -2.76 -6.40 2.99
C SER A 126 -2.30 -4.97 2.67
N GLY A 127 -1.01 -4.71 2.77
CA GLY A 127 -0.37 -3.47 2.34
C GLY A 127 0.38 -3.57 1.02
N LEU A 128 0.76 -2.40 0.51
CA LEU A 128 1.83 -2.20 -0.46
C LEU A 128 2.90 -1.35 0.22
N HIS A 129 4.14 -1.86 0.28
CA HIS A 129 5.27 -1.08 0.78
C HIS A 129 6.26 -0.77 -0.32
N VAL A 130 6.80 0.45 -0.32
CA VAL A 130 7.82 0.89 -1.28
C VAL A 130 9.01 1.45 -0.54
N HIS A 131 10.17 0.83 -0.75
CA HIS A 131 11.45 1.31 -0.26
C HIS A 131 12.14 2.16 -1.33
N VAL A 132 12.64 3.34 -0.98
CA VAL A 132 13.52 4.14 -1.85
C VAL A 132 14.86 4.33 -1.14
N GLY A 133 15.93 3.89 -1.80
CA GLY A 133 17.30 4.02 -1.32
C GLY A 133 17.74 5.47 -1.27
N VAL A 134 18.40 5.86 -0.17
CA VAL A 134 18.92 7.21 0.04
C VAL A 134 20.45 7.19 0.12
N PRO A 135 21.13 8.27 -0.30
CA PRO A 135 22.58 8.33 -0.23
C PRO A 135 23.09 8.33 1.23
N PRO A 136 24.34 7.86 1.47
CA PRO A 136 24.98 7.99 2.77
C PRO A 136 24.97 9.43 3.29
N GLY A 137 24.76 9.62 4.59
CA GLY A 137 24.69 10.95 5.21
C GLY A 137 23.35 11.68 5.02
N CYS A 138 22.40 11.12 4.27
CA CYS A 138 21.04 11.66 4.20
C CYS A 138 20.34 11.54 5.56
N ASP A 139 19.87 12.67 6.09
CA ASP A 139 18.94 12.66 7.22
C ASP A 139 17.55 12.20 6.74
N ARG A 140 17.23 10.94 7.02
CA ARG A 140 15.96 10.33 6.60
C ARG A 140 14.74 10.92 7.29
N ILE A 141 14.89 11.53 8.46
CA ILE A 141 13.77 12.18 9.16
C ILE A 141 13.46 13.52 8.49
N GLN A 142 14.48 14.31 8.17
CA GLN A 142 14.29 15.53 7.39
C GLN A 142 13.73 15.25 5.99
N LEU A 143 14.14 14.15 5.35
CA LEU A 143 13.55 13.72 4.09
C LEU A 143 12.07 13.33 4.25
N ILE A 144 11.75 12.50 5.26
CA ILE A 144 10.36 12.14 5.58
C ILE A 144 9.51 13.39 5.82
N ASN A 145 10.07 14.38 6.51
CA ASN A 145 9.40 15.62 6.80
C ASN A 145 9.00 16.40 5.52
N GLN A 146 9.86 16.38 4.49
CA GLN A 146 9.56 17.03 3.21
C GLN A 146 8.44 16.33 2.42
N VAL A 147 8.36 15.00 2.51
CA VAL A 147 7.38 14.22 1.74
C VAL A 147 6.06 14.02 2.49
N LEU A 148 6.03 14.31 3.80
CA LEU A 148 4.93 13.99 4.71
C LEU A 148 3.55 14.47 4.20
N TYR A 149 3.49 15.70 3.70
CA TYR A 149 2.25 16.30 3.19
C TYR A 149 1.64 15.53 2.02
N TRP A 150 2.47 14.92 1.19
CA TRP A 150 2.03 14.20 -0.01
C TRP A 150 1.60 12.76 0.28
N LEU A 151 1.86 12.22 1.48
CA LEU A 151 1.53 10.83 1.80
C LEU A 151 0.05 10.47 1.56
N PRO A 152 -0.95 11.30 1.91
CA PRO A 152 -2.34 10.95 1.68
C PRO A 152 -2.71 10.82 0.19
N LEU A 153 -1.96 11.45 -0.72
CA LEU A 153 -2.13 11.27 -2.16
C LEU A 153 -1.79 9.82 -2.58
N PHE A 154 -0.78 9.21 -1.98
CA PHE A 154 -0.47 7.79 -2.22
C PHE A 154 -1.55 6.87 -1.67
N LEU A 155 -2.12 7.22 -0.51
CA LEU A 155 -3.25 6.47 0.04
C LEU A 155 -4.45 6.49 -0.91
N LEU A 156 -4.90 7.70 -1.33
CA LEU A 156 -6.08 7.82 -2.17
C LEU A 156 -5.91 7.17 -3.55
N LEU A 157 -4.67 7.04 -4.07
CA LEU A 157 -4.38 6.32 -5.30
C LEU A 157 -4.43 4.80 -5.13
N SER A 158 -4.24 4.30 -3.91
CA SER A 158 -4.12 2.87 -3.61
C SER A 158 -5.40 2.21 -3.07
N THR A 159 -6.44 2.99 -2.74
CA THR A 159 -7.58 2.51 -1.96
C THR A 159 -8.20 1.23 -2.53
N SER A 160 -8.30 0.18 -1.71
CA SER A 160 -8.79 -1.13 -2.15
C SER A 160 -9.56 -1.91 -1.06
N SER A 161 -9.94 -1.24 0.02
CA SER A 161 -10.60 -1.88 1.17
C SER A 161 -11.94 -1.23 1.58
N PRO A 162 -12.95 -1.14 0.69
CA PRO A 162 -14.22 -0.51 1.03
C PRO A 162 -15.15 -1.41 1.86
N PHE A 163 -14.84 -2.69 1.97
CA PHE A 163 -15.65 -3.70 2.65
C PHE A 163 -14.98 -4.25 3.91
N TRP A 164 -15.81 -4.61 4.89
CA TRP A 164 -15.38 -5.36 6.07
C TRP A 164 -16.52 -6.22 6.61
N GLY A 165 -16.25 -7.50 6.89
CA GLY A 165 -17.24 -8.40 7.49
C GLY A 165 -18.51 -8.60 6.65
N GLY A 166 -18.46 -8.41 5.34
CA GLY A 166 -19.60 -8.55 4.42
C GLY A 166 -20.40 -7.27 4.18
N HIS A 167 -19.93 -6.13 4.69
CA HIS A 167 -20.64 -4.85 4.59
C HIS A 167 -19.76 -3.75 3.99
N CYS A 168 -20.38 -2.81 3.26
CA CYS A 168 -19.73 -1.55 2.90
C CYS A 168 -19.45 -0.77 4.18
N THR A 169 -18.21 -0.31 4.35
CA THR A 169 -17.77 0.39 5.57
C THR A 169 -18.03 1.90 5.51
N GLY A 170 -18.29 2.42 4.31
CA GLY A 170 -18.31 3.86 4.03
C GLY A 170 -16.92 4.48 3.86
N TYR A 171 -15.83 3.71 4.00
CA TYR A 171 -14.46 4.15 3.73
C TYR A 171 -13.99 3.59 2.39
N MET A 172 -13.01 4.26 1.77
CA MET A 172 -12.30 3.76 0.57
C MET A 172 -11.08 2.92 0.97
N SER A 173 -10.41 3.30 2.06
CA SER A 173 -9.43 2.45 2.75
C SER A 173 -9.86 2.19 4.20
N TYR A 174 -10.55 1.07 4.42
CA TYR A 174 -10.85 0.60 5.77
C TYR A 174 -9.62 -0.01 6.45
N ARG A 175 -8.61 -0.47 5.69
CA ARG A 175 -7.30 -0.88 6.24
C ARG A 175 -6.73 0.22 7.14
N ARG A 176 -6.73 1.47 6.68
CA ARG A 176 -6.21 2.59 7.48
C ARG A 176 -7.07 2.96 8.68
N VAL A 177 -8.34 2.54 8.72
CA VAL A 177 -9.17 2.63 9.94
C VAL A 177 -8.73 1.58 10.96
N ILE A 178 -8.55 0.32 10.54
CA ILE A 178 -8.07 -0.74 11.44
C ILE A 178 -6.65 -0.44 11.94
N CYS A 179 -5.76 0.04 11.06
CA CYS A 179 -4.39 0.42 11.41
C CYS A 179 -4.34 1.46 12.54
N ALA A 180 -5.32 2.36 12.64
CA ALA A 180 -5.33 3.41 13.67
C ALA A 180 -5.54 2.87 15.10
N GLU A 181 -5.96 1.61 15.27
CA GLU A 181 -6.02 0.98 16.59
C GLU A 181 -4.65 0.49 17.08
N TRP A 182 -3.67 0.38 16.19
CA TRP A 182 -2.32 0.02 16.57
C TRP A 182 -1.55 1.23 17.10
N PRO A 183 -0.75 1.06 18.16
CA PRO A 183 0.19 2.10 18.55
C PRO A 183 1.19 2.33 17.41
N HIS A 184 1.46 3.61 17.13
CA HIS A 184 2.48 4.03 16.17
C HIS A 184 2.29 3.49 14.74
N MET A 185 1.06 3.24 14.29
CA MET A 185 0.77 2.84 12.90
C MET A 185 0.16 3.96 12.06
N GLU A 186 0.06 5.18 12.58
CA GLU A 186 -0.42 6.37 11.86
C GLU A 186 0.74 7.20 11.26
N LEU A 187 0.55 8.51 11.05
CA LEU A 187 1.61 9.40 10.57
C LEU A 187 2.78 9.44 11.59
N PRO A 188 4.03 9.55 11.12
CA PRO A 188 5.21 9.56 12.00
C PRO A 188 5.22 10.78 12.91
N GLU A 189 5.89 10.68 14.06
CA GLU A 189 6.04 11.79 15.01
C GLU A 189 6.72 13.03 14.40
N ALA A 190 6.47 14.20 15.00
CA ALA A 190 7.05 15.48 14.55
C ALA A 190 8.51 15.63 15.02
N LEU A 191 9.40 14.83 14.44
CA LEU A 191 10.82 14.80 14.81
C LEU A 191 11.61 15.72 13.87
N ALA A 192 12.50 16.54 14.42
CA ALA A 192 13.25 17.53 13.63
C ALA A 192 14.31 16.91 12.71
N ASP A 193 15.00 15.87 13.20
CA ASP A 193 16.18 15.28 12.57
C ASP A 193 16.40 13.83 13.05
N TRP A 194 17.43 13.19 12.51
CA TRP A 194 17.84 11.83 12.87
C TRP A 194 18.16 11.69 14.37
N GLY A 195 18.81 12.70 14.96
CA GLY A 195 19.15 12.67 16.39
C GLY A 195 17.91 12.68 17.29
N ALA A 196 16.86 13.43 16.91
CA ALA A 196 15.56 13.41 17.59
C ALA A 196 14.89 12.04 17.49
N TYR A 197 14.99 11.38 16.33
CA TYR A 197 14.51 10.01 16.15
C TYR A 197 15.24 9.00 17.03
N GLU A 198 16.57 9.07 17.10
CA GLU A 198 17.37 8.18 17.96
C GLU A 198 17.01 8.37 19.44
N ARG A 199 16.85 9.62 19.90
CA ARG A 199 16.40 9.91 21.27
C ARG A 199 15.00 9.37 21.56
N TYR A 200 14.06 9.55 20.63
CA TYR A 200 12.69 9.05 20.75
C TYR A 200 12.64 7.52 20.80
N ARG A 201 13.34 6.84 19.89
CA ARG A 201 13.48 5.39 19.88
C ARG A 201 14.13 4.88 21.17
N ALA A 202 15.25 5.46 21.58
CA ALA A 202 15.96 5.06 22.80
C ALA A 202 15.10 5.23 24.07
N LEU A 203 14.20 6.22 24.10
CA LEU A 203 13.21 6.36 25.17
C LEU A 203 12.27 5.15 25.20
N LEU A 204 11.63 4.83 24.06
CA LEU A 204 10.66 3.74 23.98
C LEU A 204 11.29 2.36 24.21
N GLU A 205 12.53 2.16 23.75
CA GLU A 205 13.28 0.93 24.01
C GLU A 205 13.61 0.77 25.49
N ARG A 206 14.08 1.85 26.15
CA ARG A 206 14.41 1.82 27.58
C ARG A 206 13.18 1.62 28.48
N THR A 207 12.01 2.08 28.06
CA THR A 207 10.75 1.91 28.83
C THR A 207 10.02 0.61 28.48
N GLY A 208 10.52 -0.18 27.53
CA GLY A 208 9.88 -1.42 27.08
C GLY A 208 8.67 -1.22 26.17
N ALA A 209 8.39 0.02 25.74
CA ALA A 209 7.30 0.33 24.81
C ALA A 209 7.62 -0.07 23.36
N LEU A 210 8.91 -0.22 23.03
CA LEU A 210 9.39 -0.72 21.75
C LEU A 210 10.43 -1.82 22.00
N ALA A 211 10.26 -2.98 21.34
CA ALA A 211 11.29 -4.01 21.38
C ALA A 211 12.58 -3.51 20.70
N LYS A 212 13.75 -3.94 21.19
CA LYS A 212 15.07 -3.54 20.64
C LYS A 212 15.19 -3.77 19.13
N GLU A 213 14.69 -4.91 18.64
CA GLU A 213 14.68 -5.24 17.21
C GLU A 213 13.42 -4.75 16.49
N GLY A 214 12.49 -4.12 17.22
CA GLY A 214 11.24 -3.59 16.73
C GLY A 214 11.41 -2.35 15.87
N ASP A 215 10.42 -2.10 15.04
CA ASP A 215 10.37 -0.92 14.18
C ASP A 215 9.04 -0.20 14.32
N PHE A 216 9.01 1.09 14.00
CA PHE A 216 7.78 1.85 14.00
C PHE A 216 6.93 1.43 12.81
N TRP A 217 5.63 1.22 13.02
CA TRP A 217 4.70 0.88 11.93
C TRP A 217 4.10 2.11 11.25
N TRP A 218 4.78 3.25 11.32
CA TRP A 218 4.34 4.51 10.75
C TRP A 218 4.00 4.39 9.27
N ALA A 219 3.11 5.26 8.80
CA ALA A 219 2.67 5.39 7.41
C ALA A 219 3.84 5.65 6.43
N ILE A 220 4.94 6.22 6.93
CA ILE A 220 6.26 6.24 6.29
C ILE A 220 7.31 6.14 7.41
N ARG A 221 8.44 5.47 7.16
CA ARG A 221 9.51 5.35 8.15
C ARG A 221 10.90 5.30 7.54
N PRO A 222 11.96 5.62 8.31
CA PRO A 222 13.30 5.16 7.95
C PRO A 222 13.37 3.65 8.17
N SER A 223 13.79 2.88 7.15
CA SER A 223 13.97 1.44 7.34
C SER A 223 15.12 1.18 8.30
N ARG A 224 14.90 0.32 9.30
CA ARG A 224 15.98 -0.11 10.19
C ARG A 224 17.01 -0.97 9.47
N ARG A 225 16.55 -1.86 8.58
CA ARG A 225 17.37 -2.88 7.92
C ARG A 225 18.09 -2.36 6.68
N PHE A 226 17.50 -1.40 5.98
CA PHE A 226 18.01 -0.89 4.71
C PHE A 226 18.24 0.62 4.78
N PRO A 227 19.20 1.17 4.01
CA PRO A 227 19.41 2.61 3.91
C PRO A 227 18.34 3.25 3.01
N THR A 228 17.07 3.08 3.39
CA THR A 228 15.91 3.52 2.63
C THR A 228 14.96 4.33 3.49
N VAL A 229 14.10 5.12 2.85
CA VAL A 229 12.80 5.51 3.38
C VAL A 229 11.74 4.57 2.83
N GLU A 230 10.79 4.18 3.66
CA GLU A 230 9.81 3.13 3.36
C GLU A 230 8.39 3.69 3.48
N LEU A 231 7.68 3.76 2.37
CA LEU A 231 6.27 4.11 2.29
C LEU A 231 5.42 2.92 2.69
N ARG A 232 4.54 3.06 3.68
CA ARG A 232 3.68 1.99 4.21
C ARG A 232 2.19 2.33 4.28
N ILE A 233 1.84 3.54 3.86
CA ILE A 233 0.48 4.07 3.93
C ILE A 233 -0.46 3.35 2.95
N CYS A 234 0.06 2.82 1.85
CA CYS A 234 -0.74 2.30 0.76
C CYS A 234 -1.49 1.01 1.11
N ASP A 235 -2.70 0.91 0.58
CA ASP A 235 -3.43 -0.34 0.45
C ASP A 235 -2.76 -1.22 -0.62
N ALA A 236 -2.94 -2.55 -0.53
CA ALA A 236 -2.51 -3.45 -1.60
C ALA A 236 -3.31 -3.20 -2.90
N CYS A 237 -2.66 -3.28 -4.06
CA CYS A 237 -3.28 -2.95 -5.35
C CYS A 237 -3.46 -4.20 -6.23
N PRO A 238 -4.70 -4.56 -6.65
CA PRO A 238 -4.90 -5.70 -7.53
C PRO A 238 -4.25 -5.51 -8.89
N ARG A 239 -4.27 -4.31 -9.47
CA ARG A 239 -3.67 -4.04 -10.79
C ARG A 239 -2.19 -3.72 -10.64
N LEU A 240 -1.34 -4.37 -11.44
CA LEU A 240 0.10 -4.15 -11.41
C LEU A 240 0.49 -2.72 -11.82
N GLU A 241 -0.23 -2.10 -12.76
CA GLU A 241 0.07 -0.72 -13.17
C GLU A 241 -0.07 0.28 -12.01
N ASP A 242 -1.00 0.04 -11.09
CA ASP A 242 -1.23 0.92 -9.95
C ASP A 242 -0.09 0.80 -8.93
N VAL A 243 0.46 -0.41 -8.75
CA VAL A 243 1.67 -0.66 -7.95
C VAL A 243 2.86 0.10 -8.53
N LEU A 244 3.08 0.01 -9.85
CA LEU A 244 4.19 0.68 -10.54
C LEU A 244 4.04 2.20 -10.50
N CYS A 245 2.81 2.70 -10.61
CA CYS A 245 2.48 4.11 -10.47
C CYS A 245 2.88 4.65 -9.09
N ILE A 246 2.45 3.97 -8.02
CA ILE A 246 2.76 4.37 -6.64
C ILE A 246 4.27 4.35 -6.39
N ALA A 247 4.95 3.27 -6.80
CA ALA A 247 6.39 3.15 -6.63
C ALA A 247 7.17 4.21 -7.40
N GLY A 248 6.78 4.47 -8.66
CA GLY A 248 7.37 5.50 -9.50
C GLY A 248 7.19 6.92 -8.96
N LEU A 249 5.97 7.26 -8.54
CA LEU A 249 5.68 8.56 -7.93
C LEU A 249 6.45 8.76 -6.62
N PHE A 250 6.53 7.74 -5.77
CA PHE A 250 7.22 7.86 -4.49
C PHE A 250 8.71 8.02 -4.67
N ARG A 251 9.31 7.23 -5.58
CA ARG A 251 10.70 7.39 -5.97
C ARG A 251 10.98 8.78 -6.53
N HIS A 252 10.15 9.27 -7.46
CA HIS A 252 10.30 10.60 -8.06
C HIS A 252 10.23 11.72 -7.00
N LEU A 253 9.28 11.62 -6.05
CA LEU A 253 9.15 12.56 -4.95
C LEU A 253 10.40 12.58 -4.06
N VAL A 254 10.91 11.40 -3.68
CA VAL A 254 12.14 11.28 -2.89
C VAL A 254 13.35 11.86 -3.62
N GLU A 255 13.54 11.50 -4.90
CA GLU A 255 14.63 12.03 -5.73
C GLU A 255 14.54 13.55 -5.88
N SER A 256 13.32 14.09 -6.05
CA SER A 256 13.10 15.54 -6.14
C SER A 256 13.42 16.27 -4.84
N CYS A 257 13.10 15.68 -3.68
CA CYS A 257 13.49 16.21 -2.38
C CYS A 257 15.00 16.16 -2.16
N LEU A 258 15.67 15.07 -2.55
CA LEU A 258 17.12 14.92 -2.43
C LEU A 258 17.90 15.87 -3.36
N ALA A 259 17.32 16.28 -4.49
CA ALA A 259 17.94 17.20 -5.45
C ALA A 259 17.85 18.68 -5.03
N GLN A 260 17.00 19.03 -4.05
CA GLN A 260 16.88 20.40 -3.56
C GLN A 260 18.17 20.84 -2.86
N ARG A 261 18.69 22.00 -3.27
CA ARG A 261 19.97 22.54 -2.76
C ARG A 261 19.83 23.34 -1.47
N HIS A 262 18.62 23.78 -1.15
CA HIS A 262 18.34 24.54 0.06
C HIS A 262 17.93 23.58 1.17
N ALA A 263 18.23 23.95 2.42
CA ALA A 263 17.69 23.24 3.56
C ALA A 263 16.16 23.19 3.42
N PRO A 264 15.53 22.04 3.70
CA PRO A 264 14.09 21.95 3.62
C PRO A 264 13.45 22.94 4.58
N ASP A 265 12.33 23.52 4.18
CA ASP A 265 11.51 24.29 5.09
C ASP A 265 11.16 23.40 6.30
N PRO A 266 11.30 23.90 7.53
CA PRO A 266 10.89 23.14 8.70
C PRO A 266 9.43 22.71 8.55
N ILE A 267 9.11 21.48 8.96
CA ILE A 267 7.70 21.12 9.10
C ILE A 267 7.05 22.11 10.05
N THR A 268 6.04 22.80 9.55
CA THR A 268 5.17 23.64 10.37
C THR A 268 4.10 22.78 11.01
N ARG A 269 3.61 23.23 12.16
CA ARG A 269 2.51 22.56 12.85
C ARG A 269 1.25 22.54 11.97
N GLU A 270 1.06 23.60 11.22
CA GLU A 270 -0.02 23.81 10.25
C GLU A 270 0.06 22.75 9.13
N MET A 271 1.24 22.48 8.58
CA MET A 271 1.42 21.43 7.57
C MET A 271 1.03 20.05 8.10
N ARG A 272 1.31 19.78 9.39
CA ARG A 272 0.88 18.52 10.03
C ARG A 272 -0.63 18.44 10.21
N TRP A 273 -1.30 19.50 10.61
CA TRP A 273 -2.76 19.54 10.70
C TRP A 273 -3.39 19.26 9.34
N ILE A 274 -2.88 19.91 8.30
CA ILE A 274 -3.33 19.70 6.92
C ILE A 274 -3.12 18.25 6.50
N THR A 275 -1.94 17.68 6.78
CA THR A 275 -1.64 16.29 6.42
C THR A 275 -2.58 15.31 7.13
N GLN A 276 -2.86 15.52 8.42
CA GLN A 276 -3.79 14.69 9.20
C GLN A 276 -5.22 14.77 8.63
N GLU A 277 -5.68 15.96 8.30
CA GLU A 277 -6.99 16.17 7.68
C GLU A 277 -7.07 15.49 6.30
N ASN A 278 -6.08 15.72 5.43
CA ASN A 278 -6.01 15.08 4.12
C ASN A 278 -5.88 13.56 4.23
N TYR A 279 -5.19 13.04 5.26
CA TYR A 279 -5.13 11.60 5.55
C TYR A 279 -6.50 11.02 5.90
N TRP A 280 -7.28 11.71 6.73
CA TRP A 280 -8.66 11.30 7.01
C TRP A 280 -9.55 11.36 5.77
N ARG A 281 -9.45 12.43 4.97
CA ARG A 281 -10.23 12.56 3.72
C ARG A 281 -9.85 11.50 2.70
N ALA A 282 -8.56 11.18 2.56
CA ALA A 282 -8.08 10.14 1.67
C ALA A 282 -8.64 8.76 2.04
N LYS A 283 -8.57 8.36 3.32
CA LYS A 283 -9.13 7.06 3.75
C LYS A 283 -10.65 6.99 3.60
N ARG A 284 -11.36 8.09 3.85
CA ARG A 284 -12.84 8.14 3.83
C ARG A 284 -13.43 8.30 2.44
N HIS A 285 -12.86 9.17 1.60
CA HIS A 285 -13.46 9.61 0.33
C HIS A 285 -12.64 9.21 -0.90
N GLY A 286 -11.37 8.79 -0.74
CA GLY A 286 -10.51 8.44 -1.86
C GLY A 286 -10.49 9.54 -2.92
N ARG A 287 -10.54 9.18 -4.20
CA ARG A 287 -10.53 10.16 -5.30
C ARG A 287 -11.70 11.15 -5.32
N HIS A 288 -12.80 10.86 -4.62
CA HIS A 288 -14.00 11.70 -4.59
C HIS A 288 -13.94 12.82 -3.54
N GLY A 289 -12.87 12.87 -2.74
CA GLY A 289 -12.68 13.87 -1.71
C GLY A 289 -12.22 15.23 -2.24
N GLN A 290 -12.36 16.25 -1.38
CA GLN A 290 -11.70 17.55 -1.52
C GLN A 290 -10.55 17.65 -0.53
N TYR A 291 -9.41 18.14 -0.96
CA TYR A 291 -8.16 18.18 -0.19
C TYR A 291 -7.72 19.61 0.04
N ILE A 292 -6.95 19.85 1.09
CA ILE A 292 -6.34 21.15 1.36
C ILE A 292 -5.04 21.24 0.55
N GLY A 293 -5.04 22.10 -0.47
CA GLY A 293 -3.90 22.30 -1.39
C GLY A 293 -2.72 23.05 -0.76
N VAL A 294 -1.57 23.02 -1.43
CA VAL A 294 -0.36 23.72 -0.96
C VAL A 294 -0.43 25.24 -1.17
N HIS A 295 -1.21 25.67 -2.16
CA HIS A 295 -1.36 27.09 -2.52
C HIS A 295 -2.54 27.68 -1.75
N GLU A 296 -2.26 28.67 -0.90
CA GLU A 296 -3.25 29.40 -0.10
C GLU A 296 -4.15 28.51 0.78
N GLN A 297 -3.79 27.22 0.94
CA GLN A 297 -4.61 26.21 1.62
C GLN A 297 -6.03 26.08 1.04
N ALA A 298 -6.20 26.42 -0.24
CA ALA A 298 -7.47 26.35 -0.92
C ALA A 298 -7.92 24.88 -1.12
N PRO A 299 -9.23 24.58 -1.07
CA PRO A 299 -9.75 23.27 -1.42
C PRO A 299 -9.44 22.89 -2.87
N VAL A 300 -8.97 21.66 -3.10
CA VAL A 300 -8.69 21.09 -4.42
C VAL A 300 -9.28 19.70 -4.58
N THR A 301 -9.58 19.30 -5.81
CA THR A 301 -9.91 17.91 -6.13
C THR A 301 -8.67 17.02 -6.02
N ALA A 302 -8.83 15.70 -6.03
CA ALA A 302 -7.68 14.78 -6.08
C ALA A 302 -6.80 15.05 -7.33
N GLU A 303 -7.40 15.34 -8.48
CA GLU A 303 -6.67 15.68 -9.72
C GLU A 303 -5.94 17.03 -9.59
N GLY A 304 -6.60 18.03 -9.01
CA GLY A 304 -5.96 19.32 -8.71
C GLY A 304 -4.79 19.17 -7.74
N TRP A 305 -4.90 18.26 -6.77
CA TRP A 305 -3.83 17.99 -5.83
C TRP A 305 -2.64 17.27 -6.47
N LEU A 306 -2.90 16.28 -7.33
CA LEU A 306 -1.87 15.64 -8.16
C LEU A 306 -1.19 16.65 -9.09
N ALA A 307 -1.95 17.57 -9.68
CA ALA A 307 -1.41 18.62 -10.54
C ALA A 307 -0.50 19.58 -9.75
N GLN A 308 -0.82 19.89 -8.49
CA GLN A 308 0.07 20.64 -7.60
C GLN A 308 1.37 19.87 -7.30
N LEU A 309 1.31 18.56 -7.05
CA LEU A 309 2.51 17.73 -6.89
C LEU A 309 3.38 17.81 -8.14
N GLN A 310 2.78 17.63 -9.32
CA GLN A 310 3.49 17.67 -10.60
C GLN A 310 4.07 19.06 -10.90
N GLY A 311 3.35 20.14 -10.58
CA GLY A 311 3.85 21.50 -10.73
C GLY A 311 5.01 21.82 -9.78
N ARG A 312 4.95 21.29 -8.55
CA ARG A 312 6.03 21.46 -7.55
C ARG A 312 7.26 20.62 -7.89
N TYR A 313 7.06 19.40 -8.37
CA TYR A 313 8.10 18.44 -8.74
C TYR A 313 7.86 17.89 -10.15
N PRO A 314 8.23 18.66 -11.20
CA PRO A 314 8.02 18.25 -12.59
C PRO A 314 8.64 16.89 -12.89
N ALA A 315 7.93 16.07 -13.67
CA ALA A 315 8.46 14.81 -14.15
C ALA A 315 9.67 15.07 -15.06
N THR A 316 10.83 14.50 -14.73
CA THR A 316 12.08 14.67 -15.48
C THR A 316 12.63 13.34 -16.02
N THR A 317 11.93 12.24 -15.77
CA THR A 317 12.30 10.89 -16.20
C THR A 317 11.09 10.18 -16.80
N VAL A 318 11.34 9.21 -17.67
CA VAL A 318 10.29 8.37 -18.28
C VAL A 318 9.49 7.62 -17.22
N ASP A 319 10.15 7.17 -16.14
CA ASP A 319 9.47 6.48 -15.03
C ASP A 319 8.51 7.44 -14.30
N ALA A 320 8.92 8.68 -14.03
CA ALA A 320 8.07 9.70 -13.41
C ALA A 320 6.90 10.09 -14.32
N GLU A 321 7.14 10.31 -15.61
CA GLU A 321 6.09 10.63 -16.59
C GLU A 321 5.02 9.53 -16.65
N ARG A 322 5.44 8.27 -16.76
CA ARG A 322 4.52 7.12 -16.74
C ARG A 322 3.71 7.05 -15.45
N ALA A 323 4.35 7.32 -14.32
CA ALA A 323 3.70 7.29 -13.02
C ALA A 323 2.63 8.41 -12.89
N PHE A 324 2.92 9.63 -13.34
CA PHE A 324 1.92 10.71 -13.36
C PHE A 324 0.75 10.42 -14.31
N ILE A 325 1.02 9.88 -15.51
CA ILE A 325 -0.02 9.49 -16.47
C ILE A 325 -0.94 8.42 -15.86
N GLN A 326 -0.36 7.40 -15.24
CA GLN A 326 -1.16 6.35 -14.59
C GLN A 326 -1.91 6.89 -13.37
N ALA A 327 -1.34 7.80 -12.59
CA ALA A 327 -2.04 8.44 -11.48
C ALA A 327 -3.27 9.23 -11.95
N GLN A 328 -3.14 10.02 -13.02
CA GLN A 328 -4.28 10.70 -13.65
C GLN A 328 -5.33 9.69 -14.11
N ARG A 329 -4.90 8.56 -14.67
CA ARG A 329 -5.81 7.48 -15.09
C ARG A 329 -6.57 6.87 -13.91
N ILE A 330 -5.89 6.54 -12.81
CA ILE A 330 -6.51 6.04 -11.58
C ILE A 330 -7.53 7.06 -11.06
N LEU A 331 -7.18 8.34 -11.03
CA LEU A 331 -8.08 9.40 -10.59
C LEU A 331 -9.28 9.59 -11.51
N ARG A 332 -9.18 9.30 -12.80
CA ARG A 332 -10.33 9.40 -13.72
C ARG A 332 -11.20 8.15 -13.68
N GLU A 333 -10.59 6.98 -13.74
CA GLU A 333 -11.26 5.69 -13.96
C GLU A 333 -11.70 5.01 -12.66
N GLY A 334 -11.06 5.32 -11.53
CA GLY A 334 -11.32 4.65 -10.26
C GLY A 334 -10.12 3.89 -9.74
N THR A 335 -10.09 3.75 -8.42
CA THR A 335 -9.23 2.81 -7.69
C THR A 335 -9.91 1.44 -7.59
N SER A 336 -9.21 0.45 -7.02
CA SER A 336 -9.85 -0.85 -6.74
C SER A 336 -11.09 -0.70 -5.84
N ALA A 337 -11.07 0.20 -4.86
CA ALA A 337 -12.23 0.43 -4.01
C ALA A 337 -13.46 0.92 -4.81
N ASP A 338 -13.25 1.81 -5.77
CA ASP A 338 -14.31 2.28 -6.68
C ASP A 338 -14.88 1.11 -7.49
N HIS A 339 -14.01 0.35 -8.15
CA HIS A 339 -14.43 -0.80 -8.96
C HIS A 339 -15.15 -1.87 -8.13
N GLN A 340 -14.74 -2.12 -6.88
CA GLN A 340 -15.42 -3.08 -6.02
C GLN A 340 -16.83 -2.60 -5.63
N LEU A 341 -17.01 -1.31 -5.36
CA LEU A 341 -18.32 -0.72 -5.06
C LEU A 341 -19.24 -0.74 -6.29
N ASP A 342 -18.73 -0.40 -7.46
CA ASP A 342 -19.46 -0.46 -8.74
C ASP A 342 -19.90 -1.88 -9.06
N CYS A 343 -19.01 -2.86 -8.89
CA CYS A 343 -19.30 -4.28 -9.08
C CYS A 343 -20.46 -4.74 -8.18
N LEU A 344 -20.44 -4.36 -6.89
CA LEU A 344 -21.51 -4.68 -5.97
C LEU A 344 -22.85 -4.06 -6.42
N ALA A 345 -22.83 -2.80 -6.85
CA ALA A 345 -24.02 -2.10 -7.31
C ALA A 345 -24.61 -2.76 -8.56
N GLN A 346 -23.77 -3.11 -9.55
CA GLN A 346 -24.17 -3.81 -10.76
C GLN A 346 -24.74 -5.20 -10.46
N ALA A 347 -24.06 -5.99 -9.61
CA ALA A 347 -24.52 -7.32 -9.21
C ALA A 347 -25.89 -7.28 -8.53
N ARG A 348 -26.11 -6.30 -7.64
CA ARG A 348 -27.43 -6.08 -7.00
C ARG A 348 -28.48 -5.62 -8.00
N GLY A 349 -28.13 -4.72 -8.93
CA GLY A 349 -29.01 -4.29 -10.01
C GLY A 349 -29.44 -5.43 -10.93
N ALA A 350 -28.59 -6.45 -11.09
CA ALA A 350 -28.89 -7.69 -11.79
C ALA A 350 -29.72 -8.71 -10.97
N GLY A 351 -30.15 -8.36 -9.75
CA GLY A 351 -30.99 -9.22 -8.90
C GLY A 351 -30.24 -10.29 -8.12
N LEU A 352 -28.90 -10.25 -8.07
CA LEU A 352 -28.12 -11.19 -7.26
C LEU A 352 -28.32 -10.92 -5.77
N ASP A 353 -28.37 -11.99 -4.97
CA ASP A 353 -28.44 -11.87 -3.52
C ASP A 353 -27.13 -11.30 -2.93
N ALA A 354 -27.14 -10.95 -1.65
CA ALA A 354 -25.98 -10.34 -0.99
C ALA A 354 -24.71 -11.21 -1.04
N ARG A 355 -24.84 -12.53 -0.97
CA ARG A 355 -23.70 -13.45 -1.02
C ARG A 355 -23.14 -13.54 -2.43
N GLN A 356 -24.02 -13.67 -3.43
CA GLN A 356 -23.66 -13.70 -4.85
C GLN A 356 -23.02 -12.38 -5.29
N ALA A 357 -23.55 -11.24 -4.86
CA ALA A 357 -22.98 -9.93 -5.16
C ALA A 357 -21.58 -9.75 -4.57
N LEU A 358 -21.36 -10.13 -3.30
CA LEU A 358 -20.01 -10.11 -2.71
C LEU A 358 -19.06 -11.09 -3.40
N ARG A 359 -19.57 -12.24 -3.85
CA ARG A 359 -18.77 -13.20 -4.63
C ARG A 359 -18.30 -12.59 -5.95
N ALA A 360 -19.16 -11.87 -6.67
CA ALA A 360 -18.77 -11.16 -7.89
C ALA A 360 -17.65 -10.13 -7.63
N VAL A 361 -17.73 -9.39 -6.52
CA VAL A 361 -16.65 -8.45 -6.11
C VAL A 361 -15.32 -9.19 -5.88
N ILE A 362 -15.36 -10.33 -5.20
CA ILE A 362 -14.16 -11.15 -4.95
C ILE A 362 -13.57 -11.66 -6.26
N GLU A 363 -14.40 -12.15 -7.18
CA GLU A 363 -13.98 -12.63 -8.49
C GLU A 363 -13.37 -11.51 -9.35
N GLN A 364 -13.94 -10.30 -9.31
CA GLN A 364 -13.37 -9.14 -9.99
C GLN A 364 -11.95 -8.83 -9.50
N VAL A 365 -11.74 -8.78 -8.18
CA VAL A 365 -10.41 -8.50 -7.61
C VAL A 365 -9.40 -9.60 -7.98
N LEU A 366 -9.83 -10.87 -7.94
CA LEU A 366 -9.01 -12.00 -8.40
C LEU A 366 -8.63 -11.89 -9.89
N ALA A 367 -9.57 -11.46 -10.74
CA ALA A 367 -9.35 -11.30 -12.17
C ALA A 367 -8.38 -10.15 -12.47
N GLN A 368 -8.49 -9.03 -11.77
CA GLN A 368 -7.56 -7.89 -11.85
C GLN A 368 -6.13 -8.30 -11.47
N GLY A 369 -5.98 -9.09 -10.40
CA GLY A 369 -4.69 -9.60 -9.91
C GLY A 369 -3.92 -10.43 -10.94
N ARG A 370 -4.62 -11.12 -11.84
CA ARG A 370 -4.04 -11.99 -12.87
C ARG A 370 -3.65 -11.27 -14.17
N GLY A 371 -3.95 -9.98 -14.29
CA GLY A 371 -3.71 -9.23 -15.53
C GLY A 371 -4.69 -9.55 -16.66
N SER A 372 -5.86 -10.13 -16.33
CA SER A 372 -6.86 -10.58 -17.31
C SER A 372 -7.73 -9.47 -17.93
N GLU A 373 -7.44 -8.19 -17.66
CA GLU A 373 -8.15 -7.10 -18.32
C GLU A 373 -7.49 -6.79 -19.68
N PRO A 374 -8.23 -6.86 -20.80
CA PRO A 374 -7.75 -6.25 -22.03
C PRO A 374 -7.59 -4.74 -21.81
N LEU A 375 -6.46 -4.18 -22.23
CA LEU A 375 -6.36 -2.73 -22.43
C LEU A 375 -7.54 -2.31 -23.33
N PRO A 376 -8.41 -1.38 -22.92
CA PRO A 376 -9.39 -0.84 -23.85
C PRO A 376 -8.63 -0.26 -25.04
N VAL A 377 -8.97 -0.76 -26.24
CA VAL A 377 -8.43 -0.31 -27.51
C VAL A 377 -8.64 1.20 -27.57
N LEU A 378 -7.54 1.96 -27.63
CA LEU A 378 -7.59 3.37 -27.98
C LEU A 378 -8.29 3.44 -29.33
N ALA A 379 -9.48 4.03 -29.37
CA ALA A 379 -10.10 4.45 -30.62
C ALA A 379 -9.08 5.38 -31.29
N GLN A 380 -8.39 4.84 -32.31
CA GLN A 380 -7.61 5.65 -33.22
C GLN A 380 -8.59 6.64 -33.84
N GLY A 381 -8.40 7.92 -33.55
CA GLY A 381 -9.15 9.00 -34.17
C GLY A 381 -9.05 8.85 -35.68
N GLN A 382 -10.20 8.80 -36.33
CA GLN A 382 -10.29 8.98 -37.77
C GLN A 382 -9.81 10.40 -38.10
N ALA A 383 -8.98 10.47 -39.13
CA ALA A 383 -8.50 11.70 -39.75
C ALA A 383 -9.64 12.54 -40.36
#